data_AF-A0A133NJW9-F1
#
_entry.id   AF-A0A133NJW9-F1
#
_cell.length_a   1.000
_cell.length_b   1.000
_cell.length_c   1.000
_cell.angle_alpha   90.00
_cell.angle_beta   90.00
_cell.angle_gamma   90.00
#
_symmetry.space_group_name_H-M   'P 1'
#
loop_
_entity.id
_entity.type
_entity.pdbx_description
1 polymer ?
#
loop_
_entity_poly.entity_id
_entity_poly.type
_entity_poly.pdbx_seq_one_letter_code
_entity_poly.pdbx_strand_id
1 'polypeptide(L)'
;MLKKEMIIMKKLYMFVTSWCPHCKNAKNWIQELKAENPKYETIPLEIIDEEKEVNKVNELNFDYYYVPTFFLEDEKLHEGVPSKEIVKSVLDKALQS
;
A
#
# COMPACT_ATOMS: atom_id res chain seq x y z
N MET A 1 -17.06 30.52 -8.14
CA MET A 1 -15.62 30.15 -8.26
C MET A 1 -15.31 29.20 -7.12
N LEU A 2 -15.67 27.92 -7.29
CA LEU A 2 -15.54 26.91 -6.24
C LEU A 2 -14.06 26.50 -6.20
N LYS A 3 -13.36 26.85 -5.12
CA LYS A 3 -12.07 26.22 -4.79
C LYS A 3 -12.39 24.75 -4.56
N LYS A 4 -12.18 23.94 -5.59
CA LYS A 4 -12.21 22.48 -5.49
C LYS A 4 -11.01 22.14 -4.63
N GLU A 5 -11.20 22.08 -3.30
CA GLU A 5 -10.22 21.47 -2.42
C GLU A 5 -9.98 20.07 -2.98
N MET A 6 -8.80 19.90 -3.57
CA MET A 6 -8.31 18.60 -3.99
C MET A 6 -8.09 17.87 -2.68
N ILE A 7 -8.97 16.93 -2.33
CA ILE A 7 -8.71 15.99 -1.22
C ILE A 7 -7.48 15.21 -1.67
N ILE A 8 -6.30 15.63 -1.18
CA ILE A 8 -5.05 14.92 -1.43
C ILE A 8 -5.03 13.77 -0.44
N MET A 9 -5.50 12.59 -0.88
CA MET A 9 -5.31 11.36 -0.11
C MET A 9 -3.81 11.14 0.10
N LYS A 10 -3.45 10.71 1.30
CA LYS A 10 -2.09 10.32 1.65
C LYS A 10 -1.62 9.14 0.79
N LYS A 11 -0.33 9.14 0.48
CA LYS A 11 0.33 8.10 -0.31
C LYS A 11 0.44 6.81 0.49
N LEU A 12 -0.01 5.71 -0.12
CA LEU A 12 0.11 4.38 0.45
C LEU A 12 1.27 3.67 -0.25
N TYR A 13 2.23 3.18 0.51
CA TYR A 13 3.35 2.38 0.03
C TYR A 13 3.12 0.92 0.39
N MET A 14 3.52 0.01 -0.50
CA MET A 14 3.62 -1.41 -0.24
C MET A 14 4.99 -1.92 -0.69
N PHE A 15 5.81 -2.38 0.24
CA PHE A 15 7.09 -3.02 -0.05
C PHE A 15 6.92 -4.51 -0.23
N VAL A 16 7.56 -5.05 -1.27
CA VAL A 16 7.44 -6.45 -1.67
C VAL A 16 8.76 -6.98 -2.20
N THR A 17 8.86 -8.30 -2.30
CA THR A 17 9.77 -9.00 -3.21
C THR A 17 8.99 -9.80 -4.24
N SER A 18 9.61 -10.06 -5.40
CA SER A 18 8.96 -10.78 -6.50
C SER A 18 8.67 -12.25 -6.22
N TRP A 19 9.47 -12.89 -5.38
CA TRP A 19 9.38 -14.32 -5.05
C TRP A 19 8.47 -14.61 -3.86
N CYS A 20 8.08 -13.58 -3.08
CA CYS A 20 7.31 -13.79 -1.85
C CYS A 20 5.84 -14.15 -2.14
N PRO A 21 5.36 -15.33 -1.67
CA PRO A 21 3.96 -15.75 -1.87
C PRO A 21 2.97 -14.87 -1.10
N HIS A 22 3.34 -14.35 0.06
CA HIS A 22 2.51 -13.43 0.83
C HIS A 22 2.31 -12.10 0.11
N CYS A 23 3.34 -11.58 -0.55
CA CYS A 23 3.25 -10.40 -1.42
C CYS A 23 2.28 -10.64 -2.59
N LYS A 24 2.33 -11.83 -3.21
CA LYS A 24 1.39 -12.20 -4.28
C LYS A 24 -0.06 -12.22 -3.78
N ASN A 25 -0.31 -12.80 -2.60
CA ASN A 25 -1.65 -12.82 -2.02
C ASN A 25 -2.16 -11.41 -1.71
N ALA A 26 -1.34 -10.56 -1.10
CA ALA A 26 -1.71 -9.16 -0.85
C ALA A 26 -2.05 -8.41 -2.14
N LYS A 27 -1.26 -8.58 -3.22
CA LYS A 27 -1.57 -8.00 -4.53
C LYS A 27 -2.92 -8.49 -5.08
N ASN A 28 -3.21 -9.79 -4.96
CA ASN A 28 -4.49 -10.35 -5.41
C ASN A 28 -5.67 -9.75 -4.63
N TRP A 29 -5.56 -9.64 -3.30
CA TRP A 29 -6.62 -9.04 -2.48
C TRP A 29 -6.80 -7.54 -2.77
N ILE A 30 -5.73 -6.79 -3.07
CA ILE A 30 -5.86 -5.40 -3.53
C ILE A 30 -6.71 -5.33 -4.80
N GLN A 31 -6.45 -6.19 -5.78
CA GLN A 31 -7.23 -6.24 -7.04
C GLN A 31 -8.68 -6.65 -6.79
N GLU A 32 -8.91 -7.66 -5.96
CA GLU A 32 -10.26 -8.11 -5.59
C GLU A 32 -11.05 -7.03 -4.87
N LEU A 33 -10.45 -6.35 -3.89
CA LEU A 33 -11.09 -5.26 -3.14
C LEU A 33 -11.37 -4.05 -4.02
N LYS A 34 -10.48 -3.71 -4.96
CA LYS A 34 -10.72 -2.66 -5.97
C LYS A 34 -11.91 -3.00 -6.88
N ALA A 35 -12.06 -4.26 -7.26
CA ALA A 35 -13.22 -4.72 -8.02
C ALA A 35 -14.52 -4.65 -7.20
N GLU A 36 -14.48 -4.99 -5.90
CA GLU A 36 -15.62 -4.91 -4.98
C GLU A 36 -16.02 -3.47 -4.65
N ASN A 37 -15.04 -2.58 -4.48
CA ASN A 37 -15.23 -1.16 -4.18
C ASN A 37 -14.28 -0.30 -5.02
N PRO A 38 -14.75 0.19 -6.20
CA PRO A 38 -13.94 1.00 -7.11
C PRO A 38 -13.39 2.29 -6.52
N LYS A 39 -13.87 2.76 -5.36
CA LYS A 39 -13.27 3.92 -4.67
C LYS A 39 -11.82 3.66 -4.27
N TYR A 40 -11.42 2.41 -4.02
CA TYR A 40 -10.02 2.11 -3.72
C TYR A 40 -9.06 2.37 -4.90
N GLU A 41 -9.57 2.54 -6.13
CA GLU A 41 -8.75 2.97 -7.27
C GLU A 41 -8.26 4.40 -7.15
N THR A 42 -8.89 5.22 -6.30
CA THR A 42 -8.44 6.59 -6.09
C THR A 42 -7.24 6.67 -5.16
N ILE A 43 -6.95 5.61 -4.39
CA ILE A 43 -5.83 5.58 -3.45
C ILE A 43 -4.51 5.68 -4.24
N PRO A 44 -3.63 6.64 -3.90
CA PRO A 44 -2.29 6.72 -4.46
C PRO A 44 -1.39 5.62 -3.87
N LEU A 45 -1.63 4.38 -4.29
CA LEU A 45 -0.86 3.20 -3.89
C LEU A 45 0.35 3.02 -4.80
N GLU A 46 1.55 3.05 -4.23
CA GLU A 46 2.80 2.66 -4.89
C GLU A 46 3.28 1.32 -4.32
N ILE A 47 3.53 0.36 -5.21
CA ILE A 47 4.10 -0.95 -4.86
C ILE A 47 5.56 -0.95 -5.29
N ILE A 48 6.47 -1.20 -4.36
CA ILE A 48 7.92 -1.10 -4.55
C ILE A 48 8.54 -2.49 -4.35
N ASP A 49 9.24 -3.01 -5.35
CA ASP A 49 9.99 -4.27 -5.25
C ASP A 49 11.39 -3.97 -4.66
N GLU A 50 11.60 -4.30 -3.39
CA GLU A 50 12.77 -3.83 -2.63
C GLU A 50 14.11 -4.32 -3.17
N GLU A 51 14.11 -5.49 -3.82
CA GLU A 51 15.31 -6.08 -4.43
C GLU A 51 15.66 -5.43 -5.78
N LYS A 52 14.67 -4.82 -6.44
CA LYS A 52 14.84 -4.21 -7.77
C LYS A 52 14.96 -2.69 -7.72
N GLU A 53 14.34 -2.07 -6.72
CA GLU A 53 14.23 -0.62 -6.56
C GLU A 53 15.02 -0.13 -5.34
N VAL A 54 16.22 -0.69 -5.12
CA VAL A 54 17.08 -0.43 -3.95
C VAL A 54 17.30 1.07 -3.69
N ASN A 55 17.55 1.86 -4.74
CA ASN A 55 17.75 3.30 -4.60
C ASN A 55 16.50 4.00 -4.02
N LYS A 56 15.31 3.60 -4.46
CA LYS A 56 14.05 4.15 -3.97
C LYS A 56 13.78 3.75 -2.52
N VAL A 57 14.04 2.48 -2.16
CA VAL A 57 13.93 2.02 -0.77
C VAL A 57 14.85 2.83 0.15
N ASN A 58 16.10 3.05 -0.28
CA ASN A 58 17.07 3.84 0.48
C ASN A 58 16.66 5.31 0.61
N GLU A 59 16.07 5.91 -0.43
CA GLU A 59 15.55 7.28 -0.40
C GLU A 59 14.34 7.43 0.56
N LEU A 60 13.45 6.43 0.59
CA LEU A 60 12.29 6.42 1.49
C LEU A 60 12.69 6.15 2.95
N ASN A 61 13.72 5.33 3.17
CA ASN A 61 14.33 5.07 4.48
C ASN A 61 13.32 4.67 5.57
N PHE A 62 12.35 3.82 5.22
CA PHE A 62 11.40 3.27 6.19
C PHE A 62 12.00 2.08 6.94
N ASP A 63 11.66 1.97 8.22
CA ASP A 63 12.12 0.88 9.08
C ASP A 63 11.15 -0.31 9.03
N TYR A 64 11.52 -1.37 8.33
CA TYR A 64 10.80 -2.65 8.25
C TYR A 64 11.75 -3.81 7.98
N TYR A 65 11.35 -5.02 8.34
CA TYR A 65 12.15 -6.24 8.27
C TYR A 65 11.49 -7.34 7.42
N TYR A 66 10.16 -7.37 7.33
CA TYR A 66 9.41 -8.36 6.56
C TYR A 66 8.64 -7.74 5.39
N VAL A 67 8.33 -8.56 4.39
CA VAL A 67 7.41 -8.23 3.30
C VAL A 67 6.25 -9.24 3.22
N PRO A 68 5.04 -8.83 2.78
CA PRO A 68 4.68 -7.47 2.41
C PRO A 68 4.56 -6.54 3.63
N THR A 69 4.90 -5.27 3.43
CA THR A 69 4.73 -4.22 4.45
C THR A 69 4.05 -3.00 3.83
N PHE A 70 3.12 -2.41 4.58
CA PHE A 70 2.34 -1.25 4.15
C PHE A 70 2.64 -0.04 5.02
N PHE A 71 2.83 1.12 4.38
CA PHE A 71 2.98 2.42 5.04
C PHE A 71 2.02 3.43 4.44
N LEU A 72 1.32 4.20 5.27
CA LEU A 72 0.57 5.38 4.84
C LEU A 72 1.40 6.62 5.18
N GLU A 73 2.03 7.21 4.18
CA GLU A 73 3.21 8.07 4.35
C GLU A 73 4.29 7.36 5.16
N ASP A 74 4.56 7.81 6.39
CA ASP A 74 5.53 7.27 7.33
C ASP A 74 4.90 6.34 8.39
N GLU A 75 3.57 6.20 8.40
CA GLU A 75 2.86 5.35 9.36
C GLU A 75 2.80 3.89 8.88
N LYS A 76 3.51 2.99 9.56
CA LYS A 76 3.43 1.55 9.30
C LYS A 76 2.05 1.01 9.67
N LEU A 77 1.33 0.47 8.70
CA LEU A 77 -0.02 -0.08 8.89
C LEU A 77 -0.04 -1.60 9.06
N HIS A 78 0.87 -2.31 8.39
CA HIS A 78 0.97 -3.77 8.46
C HIS A 78 2.36 -4.23 8.03
N GLU A 79 2.85 -5.32 8.61
CA GLU A 79 4.11 -5.96 8.25
C GLU A 79 4.00 -7.48 8.39
N GLY A 80 4.46 -8.21 7.37
CA GLY A 80 4.48 -9.68 7.36
C GLY A 80 3.20 -10.31 6.79
N VAL A 81 2.83 -11.50 7.30
CA VAL A 81 1.78 -12.35 6.71
C VAL A 81 0.43 -11.60 6.62
N PRO A 82 -0.10 -11.36 5.40
CA PRO A 82 -1.35 -10.64 5.20
C PRO A 82 -2.57 -11.58 5.22
N SER A 83 -3.75 -10.98 5.46
CA SER A 83 -5.07 -11.55 5.14
C SER A 83 -5.87 -10.55 4.30
N LYS A 84 -7.00 -10.96 3.71
CA LYS A 84 -7.88 -10.05 2.97
C LYS A 84 -8.40 -8.92 3.86
N GLU A 85 -8.75 -9.22 5.11
CA GLU A 85 -9.25 -8.25 6.10
C GLU A 85 -8.20 -7.21 6.48
N ILE A 86 -6.94 -7.63 6.63
CA ILE A 86 -5.80 -6.73 6.87
C ILE A 86 -5.63 -5.78 5.69
N VAL A 87 -5.57 -6.32 4.46
CA VAL A 87 -5.44 -5.50 3.24
C VAL A 87 -6.61 -4.52 3.13
N LYS A 88 -7.84 -4.97 3.43
CA LYS A 88 -9.02 -4.10 3.46
C LYS A 88 -8.87 -2.97 4.48
N SER A 89 -8.41 -3.26 5.71
CA SER A 89 -8.20 -2.25 6.73
C SER A 89 -7.17 -1.19 6.32
N VAL A 90 -6.08 -1.62 5.66
CA VAL A 90 -5.08 -0.71 5.08
C VAL A 90 -5.70 0.21 4.02
N LEU A 91 -6.46 -0.35 3.07
CA LEU A 91 -7.13 0.44 2.03
C LEU A 91 -8.21 1.37 2.60
N ASP A 92 -8.97 0.92 3.59
CA ASP A 92 -9.98 1.74 4.27
C ASP A 92 -9.35 2.95 4.96
N LYS A 93 -8.19 2.76 5.62
CA LYS A 93 -7.46 3.85 6.27
C LYS A 93 -6.88 4.83 5.26
N ALA A 94 -6.32 4.32 4.16
CA ALA A 94 -5.81 5.18 3.08
C ALA A 94 -6.93 5.99 2.41
N LEU A 95 -8.10 5.39 2.20
CA LEU A 95 -9.26 6.07 1.60
C LEU A 95 -9.82 7.20 2.46
N GLN A 96 -9.59 7.17 3.77
CA GLN A 96 -10.08 8.16 4.75
C GLN A 96 -9.05 9.26 5.06
N SER A 97 -7.92 9.30 4.34
CA SER A 97 -6.79 10.18 4.64
C SER A 97 -6.87 11.58 4.03
#